data_AF-A0A6L8GGT3-F1
#
_entry.id   AF-A0A6L8GGT3-F1
#
_cell.length_a   1.000
_cell.length_b   1.000
_cell.length_c   1.000
_cell.angle_alpha   90.00
_cell.angle_beta   90.00
_cell.angle_gamma   90.00
#
_symmetry.space_group_name_H-M   'P 1'
#
loop_
_entity.id
_entity.type
_entity.pdbx_description
1 polymer ?
#
loop_
_entity_poly.entity_id
_entity_poly.type
_entity_poly.pdbx_seq_one_letter_code
_entity_poly.pdbx_strand_id
1 'polypeptide(L)'
;MTLQPFLSAGPVTQLHVVAAMLAIMLGPMALARRSRDRWHRRAGYAWVLSMAALATTGLFIHSIHMVGPFSPIHLLSLLTLWQLWLGVREARTGKIAAHRVRMQAIYMLALMLTGAFTLSPGRLMSRILFPEAPVAGFVVVLALTGAGCAWWLLAVSRRSRQISSA
;
A
#
# COMPACT_ATOMS: atom_id res chain seq x y z
N MET A 1 -12.19 12.64 17.71
CA MET A 1 -11.46 12.82 16.44
C MET A 1 -12.06 13.99 15.69
N THR A 2 -11.25 14.92 15.18
CA THR A 2 -11.71 16.02 14.31
C THR A 2 -11.23 15.78 12.88
N LEU A 3 -12.13 15.89 11.91
CA LEU A 3 -11.80 15.75 10.48
C LEU A 3 -11.29 17.05 9.86
N GLN A 4 -11.29 18.15 10.63
CA GLN A 4 -10.89 19.47 10.14
C GLN A 4 -9.50 19.48 9.47
N PRO A 5 -8.46 18.81 10.01
CA PRO A 5 -7.14 18.81 9.37
C PRO A 5 -7.13 18.15 7.98
N PHE A 6 -8.04 17.21 7.72
CA PHE A 6 -8.20 16.58 6.41
C PHE A 6 -8.98 17.49 5.44
N LEU A 7 -10.06 18.11 5.92
CA LEU A 7 -10.88 19.01 5.12
C LEU A 7 -10.12 20.28 4.70
N SER A 8 -9.19 20.74 5.53
CA SER A 8 -8.30 21.86 5.22
C SER A 8 -7.06 21.48 4.39
N ALA A 9 -6.83 20.19 4.13
CA ALA A 9 -5.71 19.75 3.31
C ALA A 9 -5.95 20.07 1.83
N GLY A 10 -4.88 20.24 1.06
CA GLY A 10 -4.98 20.47 -0.38
C GLY A 10 -5.69 19.30 -1.11
N PRO A 11 -6.33 19.57 -2.26
CA PRO A 11 -7.14 18.57 -2.98
C PRO A 11 -6.33 17.33 -3.37
N VAL A 12 -5.04 17.50 -3.67
CA VAL A 12 -4.11 16.38 -3.96
C VAL A 12 -3.95 15.45 -2.75
N THR A 13 -3.81 16.00 -1.54
CA THR A 13 -3.69 15.21 -0.31
C THR A 13 -5.00 14.50 0.00
N GLN A 14 -6.14 15.14 -0.22
CA GLN A 14 -7.45 14.50 -0.03
C GLN A 14 -7.63 13.31 -0.96
N LEU A 15 -7.34 13.48 -2.25
CA LEU A 15 -7.38 12.40 -3.23
C LEU A 15 -6.40 11.27 -2.88
N HIS A 16 -5.20 11.61 -2.42
CA HIS A 16 -4.20 10.63 -1.99
C HIS A 16 -4.73 9.74 -0.85
N VAL A 17 -5.33 10.34 0.18
CA VAL A 17 -5.91 9.61 1.32
C VAL A 17 -7.08 8.72 0.87
N VAL A 18 -7.98 9.22 0.04
CA VAL A 18 -9.10 8.43 -0.50
C VAL A 18 -8.58 7.24 -1.31
N ALA A 19 -7.59 7.47 -2.18
CA ALA A 19 -6.95 6.41 -2.96
C ALA A 19 -6.25 5.37 -2.07
N ALA A 20 -5.60 5.81 -0.98
CA ALA A 20 -4.98 4.92 0.00
C ALA A 20 -6.02 4.01 0.68
N MET A 21 -7.14 4.59 1.13
CA MET A 21 -8.21 3.84 1.79
C MET A 21 -8.80 2.79 0.84
N LEU A 22 -9.11 3.16 -0.41
CA LEU A 22 -9.60 2.23 -1.41
C LEU A 22 -8.60 1.10 -1.69
N ALA A 23 -7.31 1.43 -1.82
CA ALA A 23 -6.26 0.44 -2.05
C ALA A 23 -6.12 -0.54 -0.86
N ILE A 24 -6.20 -0.05 0.37
CA ILE A 24 -6.13 -0.89 1.59
C ILE A 24 -7.34 -1.84 1.65
N MET A 25 -8.55 -1.37 1.32
CA MET A 25 -9.76 -2.19 1.38
C MET A 25 -9.84 -3.21 0.25
N LEU A 26 -9.45 -2.84 -0.96
CA LEU A 26 -9.55 -3.71 -2.14
C LEU A 26 -8.42 -4.75 -2.22
N GLY A 27 -7.25 -4.46 -1.65
CA GLY A 27 -6.08 -5.35 -1.71
C GLY A 27 -6.34 -6.75 -1.15
N PRO A 28 -6.88 -6.91 0.09
CA PRO A 28 -7.21 -8.22 0.65
C PRO A 28 -8.22 -8.97 -0.22
N MET A 29 -9.22 -8.27 -0.77
CA MET A 29 -10.22 -8.88 -1.66
C MET A 29 -9.58 -9.40 -2.95
N ALA A 30 -8.63 -8.68 -3.53
CA ALA A 30 -7.91 -9.11 -4.72
C ALA A 30 -6.92 -10.25 -4.43
N LEU A 31 -6.23 -10.22 -3.27
CA LEU A 31 -5.16 -11.15 -2.91
C LEU A 31 -5.66 -12.48 -2.32
N ALA A 32 -6.77 -12.48 -1.58
CA ALA A 32 -7.31 -13.68 -0.93
C ALA A 32 -8.19 -14.53 -1.86
N ARG A 33 -8.78 -13.91 -2.89
CA ARG A 33 -9.72 -14.60 -3.78
C ARG A 33 -9.00 -15.46 -4.81
N ARG A 34 -9.66 -16.54 -5.24
CA ARG A 34 -9.15 -17.44 -6.28
C ARG A 34 -8.90 -16.63 -7.56
N SER A 35 -7.64 -16.55 -7.97
CA SER A 35 -7.25 -15.89 -9.21
C SER A 35 -8.07 -16.45 -10.37
N ARG A 36 -8.58 -15.58 -11.24
CA ARG A 36 -9.36 -15.81 -12.48
C ARG A 36 -10.89 -15.68 -12.42
N ASP A 37 -11.52 -15.51 -11.26
CA ASP A 37 -12.97 -15.22 -11.27
C ASP A 37 -13.25 -13.74 -11.61
N ARG A 38 -14.52 -13.45 -11.97
CA ARG A 38 -14.95 -12.10 -12.37
C ARG A 38 -14.71 -11.03 -11.31
N TRP A 39 -14.80 -11.41 -10.05
CA TRP A 39 -14.68 -10.52 -8.90
C TRP A 39 -13.21 -10.19 -8.59
N HIS A 40 -12.29 -11.15 -8.74
CA HIS A 40 -10.85 -10.88 -8.67
C HIS A 40 -10.43 -9.89 -9.76
N ARG A 41 -10.96 -10.02 -10.99
CA ARG A 41 -10.66 -9.05 -12.06
C ARG A 41 -11.15 -7.64 -11.72
N ARG A 42 -12.41 -7.51 -11.28
CA ARG A 42 -12.98 -6.20 -10.89
C ARG A 42 -12.23 -5.56 -9.74
N ALA A 43 -12.03 -6.31 -8.65
CA ALA A 43 -11.28 -5.84 -7.48
C ALA A 43 -9.83 -5.51 -7.85
N GLY A 44 -9.19 -6.35 -8.66
CA GLY A 44 -7.82 -6.14 -9.13
C GLY A 44 -7.66 -4.87 -9.95
N TYR A 45 -8.56 -4.60 -10.91
CA TYR A 45 -8.52 -3.36 -11.68
C TYR A 45 -8.80 -2.13 -10.81
N ALA A 46 -9.82 -2.18 -9.95
CA ALA A 46 -10.11 -1.10 -9.03
C ALA A 46 -8.93 -0.81 -8.09
N TRP A 47 -8.27 -1.86 -7.61
CA TRP A 47 -7.08 -1.75 -6.77
C TRP A 47 -5.88 -1.18 -7.54
N VAL A 48 -5.61 -1.62 -8.77
CA VAL A 48 -4.53 -1.07 -9.62
C VAL A 48 -4.77 0.42 -9.88
N LEU A 49 -5.99 0.83 -10.19
CA LEU A 49 -6.34 2.23 -10.40
C LEU A 49 -6.15 3.04 -9.11
N SER A 50 -6.58 2.51 -7.97
CA SER A 50 -6.40 3.15 -6.66
C SER A 50 -4.92 3.32 -6.33
N MET A 51 -4.10 2.29 -6.53
CA MET A 51 -2.66 2.34 -6.31
C MET A 51 -1.95 3.31 -7.28
N ALA A 52 -2.39 3.39 -8.54
CA ALA A 52 -1.85 4.35 -9.50
C ALA A 52 -2.18 5.79 -9.10
N ALA A 53 -3.41 6.07 -8.70
CA ALA A 53 -3.82 7.37 -8.19
C ALA A 53 -3.05 7.74 -6.90
N LEU A 54 -2.91 6.78 -5.98
CA LEU A 54 -2.15 6.94 -4.74
C LEU A 54 -0.69 7.33 -5.02
N ALA A 55 0.02 6.53 -5.83
CA ALA A 55 1.42 6.78 -6.14
C ALA A 55 1.60 8.08 -6.93
N THR A 56 0.73 8.37 -7.89
CA THR A 56 0.80 9.60 -8.70
C THR A 56 0.61 10.84 -7.83
N THR A 57 -0.44 10.87 -6.99
CA THR A 57 -0.66 12.01 -6.07
C THR A 57 0.46 12.15 -5.05
N GLY A 58 1.07 11.04 -4.62
CA GLY A 58 2.22 11.02 -3.72
C GLY A 58 3.45 11.77 -4.27
N LEU A 59 3.63 11.82 -5.60
CA LEU A 59 4.71 12.58 -6.25
C LEU A 59 4.57 14.10 -6.07
N PHE A 60 3.38 14.58 -5.71
CA PHE A 60 3.11 16.00 -5.51
C PHE A 60 3.05 16.39 -4.03
N ILE A 61 3.18 15.42 -3.11
CA ILE A 61 3.14 15.65 -1.66
C ILE A 61 4.57 15.75 -1.10
N HIS A 62 5.04 16.98 -0.96
CA HIS A 62 6.37 17.28 -0.43
C HIS A 62 6.26 17.59 1.07
N SER A 63 6.50 16.58 1.91
CA SER A 63 6.45 16.73 3.38
C SER A 63 7.79 16.44 4.08
N ILE A 64 8.71 15.79 3.38
CA ILE A 64 10.01 15.40 3.91
C ILE A 64 11.03 16.02 2.96
N HIS A 65 11.60 17.15 3.36
CA HIS A 65 12.54 17.92 2.55
C HIS A 65 13.97 17.41 2.79
N MET A 66 14.27 16.18 2.35
CA MET A 66 15.59 15.56 2.54
C MET A 66 16.59 15.99 1.47
N VAL A 67 16.17 16.00 0.20
CA VAL A 67 16.99 16.45 -0.93
C VAL A 67 16.16 17.45 -1.72
N GLY A 68 16.33 18.74 -1.43
CA GLY A 68 15.44 19.79 -1.93
C GLY A 68 13.99 19.51 -1.50
N PRO A 69 12.99 19.60 -2.39
CA PRO A 69 11.60 19.25 -2.03
C PRO A 69 11.38 17.72 -1.93
N PHE A 70 12.30 16.91 -2.45
CA PHE A 70 12.11 15.46 -2.62
C PHE A 70 12.57 14.64 -1.42
N SER A 71 12.03 13.43 -1.35
CA SER A 71 12.32 12.41 -0.33
C SER A 71 12.21 11.00 -0.91
N PRO A 72 12.73 9.97 -0.19
CA PRO A 72 12.67 8.58 -0.63
C PRO A 72 11.26 8.09 -1.03
N ILE A 73 10.20 8.67 -0.47
CA ILE A 73 8.80 8.35 -0.83
C ILE A 73 8.46 8.69 -2.30
N HIS A 74 9.15 9.65 -2.92
CA HIS A 74 8.95 9.99 -4.34
C HIS A 74 9.54 8.90 -5.24
N LEU A 75 10.75 8.43 -4.93
CA LEU A 75 11.36 7.30 -5.62
C LEU A 75 10.52 6.03 -5.44
N LEU A 76 10.00 5.80 -4.23
CA LEU A 76 9.09 4.68 -3.96
C LEU A 76 7.79 4.79 -4.79
N SER A 77 7.27 6.00 -4.99
CA SER A 77 6.08 6.22 -5.82
C SER A 77 6.35 5.89 -7.29
N LEU A 78 7.47 6.34 -7.85
CA LEU A 78 7.89 5.97 -9.21
C LEU A 78 8.10 4.46 -9.36
N LEU A 79 8.78 3.85 -8.39
CA LEU A 79 8.97 2.41 -8.35
C LEU A 79 7.62 1.68 -8.29
N THR A 80 6.67 2.16 -7.48
CA THR A 80 5.33 1.57 -7.36
C THR A 80 4.59 1.59 -8.70
N LEU A 81 4.61 2.71 -9.42
CA LEU A 81 4.01 2.84 -10.75
C LEU A 81 4.64 1.85 -11.75
N TRP A 82 5.97 1.75 -11.75
CA TRP A 82 6.70 0.81 -12.60
C TRP A 82 6.33 -0.65 -12.28
N GLN A 83 6.27 -1.00 -10.99
CA GLN A 83 5.92 -2.33 -10.54
C GLN A 83 4.45 -2.68 -10.83
N LEU A 84 3.52 -1.72 -10.75
CA LEU A 84 2.13 -1.91 -11.19
C LEU A 84 2.07 -2.25 -12.68
N TRP A 85 2.76 -1.47 -13.51
CA TRP A 85 2.81 -1.72 -14.95
C TRP A 85 3.36 -3.11 -15.26
N LEU A 86 4.48 -3.50 -14.65
CA LEU A 86 5.04 -4.84 -14.80
C LEU A 86 4.08 -5.93 -14.34
N GLY A 87 3.39 -5.72 -13.22
CA GLY A 87 2.46 -6.71 -12.67
C GLY A 87 1.23 -6.91 -13.57
N VAL A 88 0.71 -5.83 -14.16
CA VAL A 88 -0.38 -5.92 -15.14
C VAL A 88 0.11 -6.59 -16.43
N ARG A 89 1.32 -6.26 -16.90
CA ARG A 89 1.94 -6.90 -18.06
C ARG A 89 2.10 -8.40 -17.85
N GLU A 90 2.61 -8.82 -16.69
CA GLU A 90 2.78 -10.23 -16.32
C GLU A 90 1.44 -10.99 -16.30
N ALA A 91 0.37 -10.38 -15.80
CA ALA A 91 -0.97 -10.97 -15.87
C ALA A 91 -1.45 -11.16 -17.32
N ARG A 92 -1.24 -10.14 -18.18
CA ARG A 92 -1.64 -10.18 -19.60
C ARG A 92 -0.85 -11.21 -20.40
N THR A 93 0.44 -11.40 -20.09
CA THR A 93 1.29 -12.39 -20.76
C THR A 93 1.22 -13.78 -20.13
N GLY A 94 0.26 -14.04 -19.24
CA GLY A 94 0.08 -15.35 -18.60
C GLY A 94 1.13 -15.72 -17.54
N LYS A 95 2.03 -14.80 -17.16
CA LYS A 95 3.07 -15.00 -16.12
C LYS A 95 2.48 -14.80 -14.72
N ILE A 96 1.49 -15.61 -14.36
CA ILE A 96 0.65 -15.43 -13.16
C ILE A 96 1.45 -15.54 -11.85
N ALA A 97 2.46 -16.41 -11.80
CA ALA A 97 3.33 -16.51 -10.61
C ALA A 97 4.07 -15.19 -10.33
N ALA A 98 4.64 -14.57 -11.38
CA ALA A 98 5.33 -13.29 -11.29
C ALA A 98 4.36 -12.15 -10.91
N HIS A 99 3.20 -12.08 -11.60
CA HIS A 99 2.14 -11.13 -11.28
C HIS A 99 1.77 -11.19 -9.79
N ARG A 100 1.52 -12.41 -9.28
CA ARG A 100 1.13 -12.62 -7.89
C ARG A 100 2.18 -12.11 -6.92
N VAL A 101 3.44 -12.51 -7.09
CA VAL A 101 4.55 -12.08 -6.22
C VAL A 101 4.68 -10.55 -6.25
N ARG A 102 4.58 -9.93 -7.42
CA ARG A 102 4.72 -8.49 -7.57
C ARG A 102 3.58 -7.71 -6.91
N MET A 103 2.33 -8.13 -7.13
CA MET A 103 1.16 -7.47 -6.50
C MET A 103 1.19 -7.60 -4.98
N GLN A 104 1.65 -8.74 -4.46
CA GLN A 104 1.82 -8.96 -3.03
C GLN A 104 2.94 -8.09 -2.45
N ALA A 105 4.09 -8.01 -3.15
CA ALA A 105 5.21 -7.19 -2.73
C ALA A 105 4.84 -5.71 -2.64
N ILE A 106 4.18 -5.14 -3.66
CA ILE A 106 3.79 -3.72 -3.62
C ILE A 106 2.68 -3.47 -2.58
N TYR A 107 1.75 -4.41 -2.37
CA TYR A 107 0.74 -4.27 -1.32
C TYR A 107 1.38 -4.26 0.08
N MET A 108 2.32 -5.16 0.36
CA MET A 108 2.99 -5.21 1.67
C MET A 108 3.97 -4.04 1.88
N LEU A 109 4.83 -3.78 0.90
CA LEU A 109 5.94 -2.84 1.06
C LEU A 109 5.55 -1.39 0.76
N ALA A 110 4.84 -1.14 -0.34
CA ALA A 110 4.53 0.22 -0.75
C ALA A 110 3.24 0.76 -0.11
N LEU A 111 2.28 -0.11 0.24
CA LEU A 111 1.03 0.31 0.87
C LEU A 111 1.04 0.12 2.38
N MET A 112 1.24 -1.11 2.88
CA MET A 112 1.13 -1.36 4.33
C MET A 112 2.27 -0.72 5.12
N LEU A 113 3.53 -0.98 4.75
CA LEU A 113 4.68 -0.43 5.47
C LEU A 113 4.76 1.11 5.37
N THR A 114 4.56 1.68 4.18
CA THR A 114 4.55 3.14 3.99
C THR A 114 3.30 3.80 4.60
N GLY A 115 2.16 3.11 4.59
CA GLY A 115 0.96 3.53 5.30
C GLY A 115 1.19 3.61 6.81
N ALA A 116 1.89 2.63 7.39
CA ALA A 116 2.32 2.70 8.79
C ALA A 116 3.22 3.91 9.05
N PHE A 117 4.19 4.18 8.19
CA PHE A 117 5.05 5.37 8.29
C PHE A 117 4.27 6.70 8.22
N THR A 118 3.15 6.74 7.49
CA THR A 118 2.27 7.92 7.42
C THR A 118 1.65 8.27 8.79
N LEU A 119 1.57 7.29 9.70
CA LEU A 119 1.06 7.45 11.06
C LEU A 119 2.14 7.78 12.09
N SER A 120 3.37 8.04 11.66
CA SER A 120 4.44 8.49 12.56
C SER A 120 4.03 9.78 13.30
N PRO A 121 4.43 9.93 14.58
CA PRO A 121 4.10 11.13 15.37
C PRO A 121 4.42 12.43 14.62
N GLY A 122 3.52 13.40 14.71
CA GLY A 122 3.66 14.70 14.06
C GLY A 122 3.14 14.77 12.61
N ARG A 123 2.86 13.65 11.94
CA ARG A 123 2.21 13.64 10.61
C ARG A 123 0.70 13.91 10.68
N LEU A 124 0.15 14.40 9.58
CA LEU A 124 -1.27 14.78 9.47
C LEU A 124 -2.21 13.65 9.90
N MET A 125 -2.07 12.43 9.35
CA MET A 125 -2.93 11.30 9.71
C MET A 125 -2.75 10.85 11.17
N SER A 126 -1.53 10.96 11.72
CA SER A 126 -1.27 10.67 13.14
C SER A 126 -2.03 11.65 14.05
N ARG A 127 -2.06 12.94 13.71
CA ARG A 127 -2.82 13.97 14.48
C ARG A 127 -4.33 13.72 14.46
N ILE A 128 -4.85 13.14 13.38
CA ILE A 128 -6.29 12.83 13.25
C ILE A 128 -6.66 11.57 14.06
N LEU A 129 -5.85 10.50 13.94
CA LEU A 129 -6.16 9.18 14.50
C LEU A 129 -5.67 8.98 15.94
N PHE A 130 -4.55 9.60 16.31
CA PHE A 130 -3.90 9.44 17.61
C PHE A 130 -3.56 10.80 18.26
N PRO A 131 -4.55 11.69 18.48
CA PRO A 131 -4.29 13.04 19.00
C PRO A 131 -3.63 13.01 20.39
N GLU A 132 -4.10 12.14 21.29
CA GLU A 132 -3.63 12.10 22.69
C GLU A 132 -2.47 11.13 22.93
N ALA A 133 -2.25 10.18 22.02
CA ALA A 133 -1.28 9.09 22.22
C ALA A 133 -0.52 8.75 20.92
N PRO A 134 0.15 9.72 20.27
CA PRO A 134 0.73 9.53 18.95
C PRO A 134 1.83 8.46 18.91
N VAL A 135 2.66 8.37 19.95
CA VAL A 135 3.73 7.35 20.03
C VAL A 135 3.15 5.96 20.21
N ALA A 136 2.23 5.78 21.16
CA ALA A 136 1.61 4.49 21.42
C ALA A 136 0.82 3.99 20.20
N GLY A 137 0.02 4.87 19.58
CA GLY A 137 -0.71 4.56 18.35
C GLY A 137 0.22 4.12 17.22
N PHE A 138 1.33 4.83 17.01
CA PHE A 138 2.32 4.45 16.01
C PHE A 138 2.98 3.09 16.29
N VAL A 139 3.35 2.81 17.54
CA VAL A 139 3.94 1.52 17.93
C VAL A 139 2.97 0.37 17.68
N VAL A 140 1.68 0.55 18.03
CA VAL A 140 0.64 -0.47 17.76
C VAL A 140 0.51 -0.73 16.26
N VAL A 141 0.46 0.32 15.44
CA VAL A 141 0.38 0.17 13.98
C VAL A 141 1.61 -0.54 13.41
N LEU A 142 2.80 -0.21 13.88
CA LEU A 142 4.03 -0.90 13.47
C LEU A 142 4.01 -2.38 13.87
N ALA A 143 3.57 -2.69 15.08
CA ALA A 143 3.47 -4.06 15.55
C ALA A 143 2.48 -4.88 14.71
N LEU A 144 1.29 -4.32 14.42
CA LEU A 144 0.28 -4.97 13.59
C LEU A 144 0.76 -5.18 12.15
N THR A 145 1.39 -4.15 11.57
CA THR A 145 1.94 -4.22 10.21
C THR A 145 3.09 -5.23 10.13
N GLY A 146 4.00 -5.21 11.11
CA GLY A 146 5.11 -6.15 11.23
C GLY A 146 4.64 -7.59 11.39
N ALA A 147 3.66 -7.83 12.27
CA ALA A 147 3.05 -9.14 12.45
C ALA A 147 2.36 -9.63 11.16
N GLY A 148 1.62 -8.76 10.47
CA GLY A 148 0.99 -9.07 9.19
C GLY A 148 2.01 -9.43 8.10
N CYS A 149 3.08 -8.65 7.97
CA CYS A 149 4.19 -8.93 7.05
C CYS A 149 4.91 -10.25 7.39
N ALA A 150 5.20 -10.50 8.67
CA ALA A 150 5.84 -11.74 9.11
C ALA A 150 4.96 -12.95 8.83
N TRP A 151 3.68 -12.91 9.21
CA TRP A 151 2.72 -13.95 8.91
C TRP A 151 2.63 -14.22 7.41
N TRP A 152 2.61 -13.17 6.60
CA TRP A 152 2.56 -13.25 5.15
C TRP A 152 3.79 -13.96 4.56
N LEU A 153 5.00 -13.59 4.99
CA LEU A 153 6.26 -14.23 4.57
C LEU A 153 6.31 -15.71 4.98
N LEU A 154 5.85 -16.03 6.19
CA LEU A 154 5.73 -17.40 6.66
C LEU A 154 4.72 -18.20 5.84
N ALA A 155 3.57 -17.62 5.50
CA ALA A 155 2.55 -18.26 4.68
C ALA A 155 3.05 -18.54 3.24
N VAL A 156 3.81 -17.61 2.65
CA VAL A 156 4.42 -17.79 1.32
C VAL A 156 5.49 -18.88 1.34
N SER A 157 6.37 -18.89 2.35
CA SER A 157 7.46 -19.88 2.46
C SER A 157 6.98 -21.31 2.76
N ARG A 158 5.83 -21.47 3.44
CA ARG A 158 5.19 -22.78 3.62
C ARG A 158 4.66 -23.34 2.30
N ARG A 159 4.13 -22.46 1.43
CA ARG A 159 3.58 -22.83 0.12
C ARG A 159 4.64 -23.29 -0.87
N SER A 160 5.85 -22.74 -0.81
CA SER A 160 6.96 -23.16 -1.68
C SER A 160 7.53 -24.52 -1.27
N ARG A 161 7.61 -24.82 0.03
CA ARG A 161 8.09 -26.13 0.51
C ARG A 161 7.18 -27.28 0.11
N GLN A 162 5.86 -27.11 0.18
CA GLN A 162 4.89 -28.14 -0.21
C GLN A 162 4.96 -28.53 -1.70
N ILE A 163 5.43 -27.64 -2.58
CA ILE A 163 5.58 -27.92 -4.02
C ILE A 163 6.88 -28.68 -4.32
N SER A 164 7.90 -28.56 -3.47
CA SER A 164 9.18 -29.25 -3.65
C SER A 164 9.21 -30.67 -3.07
N SER A 165 8.19 -31.05 -2.29
CA SER A 165 8.07 -32.35 -1.63
C SER A 165 7.02 -33.27 -2.28
N ALA A 166 6.50 -32.90 -3.45
CA ALA A 166 5.52 -33.63 -4.25
C ALA A 166 6.12 -33.95 -5.62
#